data_AF-A0A512AXF3-F1
#
_entry.id   AF-A0A512AXF3-F1
#
_cell.length_a   1.000
_cell.length_b   1.000
_cell.length_c   1.000
_cell.angle_alpha   90.00
_cell.angle_beta   90.00
_cell.angle_gamma   90.00
#
_symmetry.space_group_name_H-M   'P 1'
#
loop_
_entity.id
_entity.type
_entity.pdbx_description
1 polymer ?
#
loop_
_entity_poly.entity_id
_entity_poly.type
_entity_poly.pdbx_seq_one_letter_code
_entity_poly.pdbx_strand_id
1 'polypeptide(L)'
;MKFIFVLLTSFLSLITPTWLTNLEKAKTEAKAKQKLILLNFSGSDWCVPCIKLERGIFETEAFKKYAADKLVLVKADFPRQKKISWLKSSKL
;
A
#
# COMPACT_ATOMS: atom_id res chain seq x y z
N MET A 1 1.54 23.12 45.78
CA MET A 1 2.19 21.88 45.29
C MET A 1 1.15 21.07 44.54
N LYS A 2 0.96 21.38 43.24
CA LYS A 2 0.01 20.70 42.36
C LYS A 2 0.82 19.79 41.45
N PHE A 3 0.70 18.48 41.68
CA PHE A 3 1.30 17.45 40.86
C PHE A 3 0.67 17.48 39.46
N ILE A 4 1.32 18.21 38.55
CA ILE A 4 1.15 18.04 37.11
C ILE A 4 1.91 16.77 36.77
N PHE A 5 1.24 15.63 36.80
CA PHE A 5 1.80 14.40 36.26
C PHE A 5 0.68 13.57 35.66
N VAL A 6 0.96 13.03 34.48
CA VAL A 6 0.18 12.02 33.75
C VAL A 6 -1.00 12.53 32.93
N LEU A 7 -0.73 12.90 31.66
CA LEU A 7 -1.62 12.67 30.51
C LEU A 7 -0.84 12.83 29.20
N LEU A 8 0.29 12.12 29.08
CA LEU A 8 0.99 11.92 27.81
C LEU A 8 0.74 10.48 27.35
N THR A 9 -0.53 10.09 27.21
CA THR A 9 -0.87 8.84 26.53
C THR A 9 -0.63 9.06 25.04
N SER A 10 0.61 8.78 24.64
CA SER A 10 1.09 8.81 23.27
C SER A 10 0.11 8.06 22.36
N PHE A 11 -0.45 8.78 21.38
CA PHE A 11 -1.31 8.23 20.36
C PHE A 11 -0.46 7.32 19.46
N LEU A 12 -0.45 6.02 19.77
CA LEU A 12 0.21 5.01 18.95
C LEU A 12 -0.62 4.83 17.66
N SER A 13 -0.40 5.71 16.68
CA SER A 13 -0.92 5.52 15.33
C SER A 13 -0.32 4.24 14.77
N LEU A 14 -1.13 3.18 14.68
CA LEU A 14 -0.80 1.99 13.89
C LEU A 14 -0.77 2.41 12.42
N ILE A 15 0.39 2.80 11.92
CA ILE A 15 0.60 3.13 10.52
C ILE A 15 0.61 1.81 9.74
N THR A 16 -0.56 1.42 9.23
CA THR A 16 -0.67 0.32 8.28
C THR A 16 -0.26 0.80 6.89
N PRO A 17 0.62 0.09 6.17
CA PRO A 17 0.95 0.44 4.80
C PRO A 17 -0.30 0.39 3.93
N THR A 18 -0.65 1.52 3.33
CA THR A 18 -1.80 1.62 2.43
C THR A 18 -1.36 1.38 0.98
N TRP A 19 -2.14 0.59 0.26
CA TRP A 19 -1.93 0.36 -1.17
C TRP A 19 -2.59 1.47 -1.99
N LEU A 20 -1.79 2.19 -2.77
CA LEU A 20 -2.26 3.20 -3.71
C LEU A 20 -2.61 2.56 -5.06
N THR A 21 -3.49 3.20 -5.82
CA THR A 21 -3.84 2.82 -7.19
C THR A 21 -3.41 3.85 -8.23
N ASN A 22 -2.84 4.98 -7.78
CA ASN A 22 -2.38 6.07 -8.63
C ASN A 22 -0.86 6.25 -8.47
N LEU A 23 -0.12 6.03 -9.56
CA LEU A 23 1.34 6.09 -9.55
C LEU A 23 1.88 7.51 -9.37
N GLU A 24 1.22 8.54 -9.88
CA GLU A 24 1.68 9.94 -9.74
C GLU A 24 1.55 10.41 -8.28
N LYS A 25 0.49 10.01 -7.59
CA LYS A 25 0.35 10.21 -6.14
C LYS A 25 1.48 9.48 -5.39
N ALA A 26 1.77 8.24 -5.78
CA ALA A 26 2.83 7.45 -5.16
C ALA A 26 4.21 8.06 -5.37
N LYS A 27 4.53 8.61 -6.55
CA LYS A 27 5.77 9.35 -6.82
C LYS A 27 5.92 10.56 -5.92
N THR A 28 4.84 11.34 -5.76
CA THR A 28 4.83 12.51 -4.87
C THR A 28 5.10 12.09 -3.42
N GLU A 29 4.42 11.05 -2.94
CA GLU A 29 4.58 10.53 -1.58
C GLU A 29 5.97 9.92 -1.34
N ALA A 30 6.47 9.14 -2.31
CA ALA A 30 7.78 8.50 -2.25
C ALA A 30 8.90 9.55 -2.17
N LYS A 31 8.81 10.62 -2.97
CA LYS A 31 9.75 11.74 -2.92
C LYS A 31 9.69 12.48 -1.58
N ALA A 32 8.49 12.77 -1.09
CA ALA A 32 8.30 13.48 0.18
C ALA A 32 8.80 12.67 1.39
N LYS A 33 8.61 11.34 1.38
CA LYS A 33 8.99 10.43 2.47
C LYS A 33 10.35 9.76 2.27
N GLN A 34 11.06 10.07 1.17
CA GLN A 34 12.32 9.42 0.79
C GLN A 34 12.25 7.89 0.77
N LYS A 35 11.17 7.34 0.19
CA LYS A 35 10.91 5.89 0.10
C LYS A 35 10.96 5.39 -1.35
N LEU A 36 11.19 4.09 -1.51
CA LEU A 36 11.07 3.43 -2.81
C LEU A 36 9.60 3.10 -3.12
N ILE A 37 9.27 2.93 -4.39
CA ILE A 37 7.94 2.48 -4.81
C ILE A 37 8.01 0.98 -5.14
N LEU A 38 7.13 0.21 -4.51
CA LEU A 38 6.85 -1.16 -4.95
C LEU A 38 5.55 -1.15 -5.77
N LEU A 39 5.69 -1.36 -7.07
CA LEU A 39 4.57 -1.49 -8.00
C LEU A 39 4.24 -2.97 -8.21
N ASN A 40 3.11 -3.41 -7.66
CA ASN A 40 2.60 -4.76 -7.80
C ASN A 40 1.59 -4.83 -8.95
N PHE A 41 1.91 -5.57 -10.00
CA PHE A 41 0.98 -5.93 -11.07
C PHE A 41 0.25 -7.22 -10.68
N SER A 42 -1.09 -7.19 -10.66
CA SER A 42 -1.90 -8.31 -10.18
C SER A 42 -3.13 -8.55 -11.06
N GLY A 43 -3.72 -9.73 -10.92
CA GLY A 43 -5.06 -10.05 -11.37
C GLY A 43 -5.82 -10.73 -10.24
N SER A 44 -6.52 -9.94 -9.42
CA SER A 44 -7.10 -10.36 -8.13
C SER A 44 -8.12 -11.51 -8.19
N ASP A 45 -8.72 -11.76 -9.34
CA ASP A 45 -9.75 -12.80 -9.55
C ASP A 45 -9.29 -13.96 -10.44
N TRP A 46 -8.06 -13.93 -10.99
CA TRP A 46 -7.62 -14.99 -11.92
C TRP A 46 -6.14 -15.37 -11.82
N CYS A 47 -5.27 -14.51 -11.30
CA CYS A 47 -3.87 -14.82 -11.14
C CYS A 47 -3.63 -15.55 -9.81
N VAL A 48 -3.72 -16.89 -9.82
CA VAL A 48 -3.52 -17.72 -8.62
C VAL A 48 -2.17 -17.45 -7.92
N PRO A 49 -1.03 -17.33 -8.63
CA PRO A 49 0.24 -16.98 -7.99
C PRO A 49 0.23 -15.58 -7.34
N CYS A 50 -0.42 -14.60 -7.96
CA CYS A 50 -0.54 -13.25 -7.40
C CYS A 50 -1.34 -13.24 -6.09
N ILE A 51 -2.44 -14.01 -6.04
CA ILE A 51 -3.26 -14.16 -4.83
C ILE A 51 -2.46 -14.84 -3.71
N LYS A 52 -1.65 -15.86 -4.05
CA LYS A 52 -0.76 -16.53 -3.08
C LYS A 52 0.32 -15.58 -2.57
N LEU A 53 0.92 -14.76 -3.43
CA LEU A 53 1.90 -13.75 -3.04
C LEU A 53 1.30 -12.73 -2.07
N GLU A 54 0.09 -12.25 -2.36
CA GLU A 54 -0.59 -11.27 -1.50
C GLU A 54 -0.83 -11.83 -0.09
N ARG A 55 -1.42 -13.03 0.00
CA ARG A 55 -1.72 -13.68 1.29
C ARG A 55 -0.47 -14.15 2.04
N GLY A 56 0.48 -14.73 1.30
CA GLY A 56 1.66 -15.36 1.88
C GLY A 56 2.78 -14.39 2.25
N ILE A 57 2.82 -13.21 1.62
CA ILE A 57 3.89 -12.22 1.84
C ILE A 57 3.31 -10.86 2.21
N PHE A 58 2.50 -10.25 1.35
CA PHE A 58 2.09 -8.85 1.54
C PHE A 58 1.18 -8.62 2.76
N GLU A 59 0.40 -9.63 3.15
CA GLU A 59 -0.46 -9.55 4.33
C GLU A 59 0.27 -9.87 5.64
N THR A 60 1.49 -10.40 5.58
CA THR A 60 2.28 -10.73 6.78
C THR A 60 2.71 -9.47 7.54
N GLU A 61 2.81 -9.59 8.86
CA GLU A 61 3.30 -8.48 9.69
C GLU A 61 4.74 -8.08 9.34
N ALA A 62 5.58 -9.05 9.00
CA ALA A 62 6.98 -8.81 8.64
C ALA A 62 7.07 -7.89 7.41
N PHE A 63 6.31 -8.20 6.35
CA PHE A 63 6.25 -7.34 5.17
C PHE A 63 5.64 -5.98 5.48
N LYS A 64 4.54 -5.93 6.25
CA LYS A 64 3.90 -4.67 6.62
C LYS A 64 4.86 -3.74 7.38
N LYS A 65 5.64 -4.29 8.32
CA LYS A 65 6.68 -3.53 9.06
C LYS A 65 7.77 -3.02 8.12
N TYR A 66 8.28 -3.88 7.23
CA TYR A 66 9.28 -3.50 6.24
C TYR A 66 8.76 -2.40 5.29
N ALA A 67 7.57 -2.57 4.74
CA ALA A 67 6.95 -1.61 3.84
C ALA A 67 6.66 -0.28 4.52
N ALA A 68 6.19 -0.30 5.78
CA ALA A 68 5.95 0.90 6.56
C ALA A 68 7.20 1.77 6.70
N ASP A 69 8.39 1.18 6.75
CA ASP A 69 9.66 1.91 6.83
C ASP A 69 10.21 2.29 5.45
N LYS A 70 10.17 1.38 4.47
CA LYS A 70 10.96 1.52 3.24
C LYS A 70 10.17 1.87 1.98
N LEU A 71 8.87 1.60 1.96
CA LEU A 71 8.11 1.55 0.71
C LEU A 71 6.88 2.47 0.68
N VAL A 72 6.55 2.92 -0.52
CA VAL A 72 5.22 3.34 -0.94
C VAL A 72 4.67 2.24 -1.83
N LEU A 73 3.52 1.68 -1.48
CA LEU A 73 2.95 0.51 -2.14
C LEU A 73 1.93 0.94 -3.21
N VAL A 74 2.06 0.40 -4.42
CA VAL A 74 1.12 0.64 -5.51
C VAL A 74 0.62 -0.69 -6.05
N LYS A 75 -0.70 -0.83 -6.15
CA LYS A 75 -1.35 -2.00 -6.75
C LYS A 75 -1.97 -1.60 -8.09
N ALA A 76 -1.41 -2.14 -9.17
CA ALA A 76 -2.00 -2.11 -10.49
C ALA A 76 -2.71 -3.46 -10.74
N ASP A 77 -4.01 -3.50 -10.43
CA ASP A 77 -4.81 -4.72 -10.51
C ASP A 77 -5.62 -4.78 -11.82
N PHE A 78 -5.60 -5.95 -12.47
CA PHE A 78 -6.21 -6.21 -13.77
C PHE A 78 -7.23 -7.35 -13.70
N PRO A 79 -8.35 -7.18 -12.98
CA PRO A 79 -9.36 -8.22 -12.84
C PRO A 79 -10.08 -8.51 -14.16
N ARG A 80 -10.54 -9.76 -14.36
CA ARG A 80 -11.30 -10.16 -15.55
C ARG A 80 -12.78 -9.83 -15.44
N GLN A 81 -13.36 -10.06 -14.26
CA GLN A 81 -14.80 -9.90 -14.03
C GLN A 81 -15.17 -8.43 -13.86
N LYS A 82 -14.28 -7.62 -13.29
CA LYS A 82 -14.50 -6.19 -13.08
C LYS A 82 -13.94 -5.39 -14.24
N LYS A 83 -14.82 -4.82 -15.06
CA LYS A 83 -14.42 -3.96 -16.19
C LYS A 83 -13.69 -2.72 -15.68
N ILE A 84 -12.46 -2.54 -16.13
CA ILE A 84 -11.64 -1.40 -15.72
C ILE A 84 -11.89 -0.22 -16.66
N SER A 85 -12.37 0.90 -16.12
CA SER A 85 -12.83 2.04 -16.91
C SER A 85 -11.71 2.71 -17.73
N TRP A 86 -10.50 2.79 -17.16
CA TRP A 86 -9.35 3.46 -17.80
C TRP A 86 -8.71 2.69 -18.96
N LEU A 87 -8.93 1.38 -19.09
CA LEU A 87 -8.36 0.57 -20.18
C LEU A 87 -9.02 0.91 -21.52
N LYS A 88 -10.18 1.57 -21.49
CA LYS A 88 -10.84 2.08 -22.70
C LYS A 88 -10.19 3.36 -23.22
N SER A 89 -9.58 4.16 -22.36
CA SER A 89 -9.03 5.47 -22.72
C SER A 89 -7.62 5.39 -23.31
N SER A 90 -6.94 4.24 -23.16
CA SER A 90 -5.60 3.98 -23.70
C SER A 90 -5.61 3.18 -25.00
N LYS A 91 -6.79 2.90 -25.56
CA LYS A 91 -6.93 2.32 -26.89
C LYS A 91 -6.80 3.47 -27.89
N LEU A 92 -5.63 3.56 -28.52
CA LEU A 92 -5.40 4.36 -29.72
C LEU A 92 -6.45 4.04 -30.79
#